data_AF-A0A1B8NW86-F1
#
_entry.id   AF-A0A1B8NW86-F1
#
_cell.length_a   1.000
_cell.length_b   1.000
_cell.length_c   1.000
_cell.angle_alpha   90.00
_cell.angle_beta   90.00
_cell.angle_gamma   90.00
#
_symmetry.space_group_name_H-M   'P 1'
#
loop_
_entity.id
_entity.type
_entity.pdbx_description
1 polymer ?
#
loop_
_entity_poly.entity_id
_entity_poly.type
_entity_poly.pdbx_seq_one_letter_code
_entity_poly.pdbx_strand_id
1 'polypeptide(L)'
;MDKRQELYAGKAKSVYATDDPDRLILHFRDDTSAFDGERMESLARKGKVNNRFNAFIMEKLQAAGIPTHYERLLSDTESVVKKLDMLPVECVIRNIAAGGWSSAWAWKRAVSWRRPLSSCSSRTMPCTIR
;
A
#
# COMPACT_ATOMS: atom_id res chain seq x y z
N MET A 1 -20.16 4.83 11.42
CA MET A 1 -18.96 5.27 10.67
C MET A 1 -19.32 5.03 9.24
N ASP A 2 -19.64 6.12 8.58
CA ASP A 2 -20.49 6.09 7.40
C ASP A 2 -19.63 6.50 6.22
N LYS A 3 -19.56 5.61 5.23
CA LYS A 3 -18.79 5.83 4.01
C LYS A 3 -19.44 6.96 3.21
N ARG A 4 -18.69 8.04 2.98
CA ARG A 4 -19.13 9.20 2.19
C ARG A 4 -18.49 9.17 0.81
N GLN A 5 -18.22 10.35 0.26
CA GLN A 5 -17.66 10.56 -1.08
C GLN A 5 -16.31 9.86 -1.26
N GLU A 6 -16.09 9.33 -2.47
CA GLU A 6 -14.77 8.86 -2.91
C GLU A 6 -13.85 10.06 -3.14
N LEU A 7 -12.74 10.11 -2.42
CA LEU A 7 -11.74 11.16 -2.53
C LEU A 7 -10.75 10.87 -3.66
N TYR A 8 -10.34 9.61 -3.79
CA TYR A 8 -9.32 9.21 -4.74
C TYR A 8 -9.43 7.73 -5.11
N ALA A 9 -9.28 7.44 -6.40
CA ALA A 9 -9.18 6.10 -6.94
C ALA A 9 -7.73 5.86 -7.43
N GLY A 10 -6.96 5.08 -6.69
CA GLY A 10 -5.64 4.60 -7.13
C GLY A 10 -5.74 3.42 -8.08
N LYS A 11 -4.62 2.72 -8.36
CA LYS A 11 -4.62 1.50 -9.20
C LYS A 11 -5.23 0.27 -8.52
N ALA A 12 -5.09 0.16 -7.19
CA ALA A 12 -5.52 -1.02 -6.42
C ALA A 12 -6.41 -0.69 -5.21
N LYS A 13 -6.53 0.59 -4.85
CA LYS A 13 -7.25 1.06 -3.67
C LYS A 13 -8.05 2.30 -4.01
N SER A 14 -9.27 2.38 -3.48
CA SER A 14 -10.05 3.61 -3.44
C SER A 14 -10.12 4.14 -2.01
N VAL A 15 -10.09 5.45 -1.86
CA VAL A 15 -10.11 6.15 -0.57
C VAL A 15 -11.41 6.93 -0.45
N TYR A 16 -12.15 6.71 0.63
CA TYR A 16 -13.43 7.37 0.88
C TYR A 16 -13.35 8.20 2.15
N ALA A 17 -14.00 9.36 2.12
CA ALA A 17 -14.24 10.16 3.32
C ALA A 17 -15.21 9.44 4.25
N THR A 18 -15.19 9.82 5.53
CA THR A 18 -16.15 9.34 6.52
C THR A 18 -16.90 10.52 7.16
N ASP A 19 -17.77 10.21 8.10
CA ASP A 19 -18.39 11.17 9.00
C ASP A 19 -17.40 11.86 9.95
N ASP A 20 -16.25 11.24 10.21
CA ASP A 20 -15.15 11.80 10.99
C ASP A 20 -14.06 12.36 10.04
N PRO A 21 -13.69 13.65 10.13
CA PRO A 21 -12.71 14.28 9.25
C PRO A 21 -11.28 13.72 9.42
N ASP A 22 -10.97 13.10 10.55
CA ASP A 22 -9.64 12.53 10.85
C ASP A 22 -9.54 11.05 10.42
N ARG A 23 -10.58 10.52 9.77
CA ARG A 23 -10.70 9.11 9.41
C ARG A 23 -11.11 8.93 7.96
N LEU A 24 -10.52 7.91 7.34
CA LEU A 24 -10.77 7.51 5.96
C LEU A 24 -11.09 6.02 5.90
N ILE A 25 -11.84 5.63 4.88
CA ILE A 25 -12.05 4.21 4.52
C ILE A 25 -11.18 3.88 3.31
N LEU A 26 -10.30 2.90 3.48
CA LEU A 26 -9.56 2.28 2.36
C LEU A 26 -10.35 1.08 1.86
N HIS A 27 -10.76 1.12 0.59
CA HIS A 27 -11.36 -0.01 -0.11
C HIS A 27 -10.34 -0.65 -1.04
N PHE A 28 -10.06 -1.94 -0.83
CA PHE A 28 -9.14 -2.73 -1.63
C PHE A 28 -9.90 -3.39 -2.79
N ARG A 29 -9.51 -3.07 -4.02
CA ARG A 29 -10.20 -3.53 -5.24
C ARG A 29 -9.56 -4.82 -5.77
N ASP A 30 -10.35 -5.57 -6.55
CA ASP A 30 -9.91 -6.81 -7.20
C ASP A 30 -9.11 -6.55 -8.49
N ASP A 31 -9.08 -5.29 -8.96
CA ASP A 31 -8.39 -4.89 -10.17
C ASP A 31 -6.88 -5.11 -10.06
N THR A 32 -6.28 -5.72 -11.08
CA THR A 32 -4.83 -5.86 -11.23
C THR A 32 -4.39 -5.16 -12.50
N SER A 33 -3.53 -4.15 -12.35
CA SER A 33 -2.72 -3.65 -13.45
C SER A 33 -1.30 -4.20 -13.34
N ALA A 34 -0.88 -4.94 -14.35
CA ALA A 34 0.52 -5.31 -14.57
C ALA A 34 1.10 -4.41 -15.67
N PHE A 35 2.43 -4.23 -15.68
CA PHE A 35 3.15 -3.43 -16.71
C PHE A 35 2.60 -2.01 -16.86
N ASP A 36 2.69 -1.19 -15.81
CA ASP A 36 2.26 0.22 -15.78
C ASP A 36 0.80 0.55 -16.14
N GLY A 37 -0.05 -0.43 -16.42
CA GLY A 37 -1.45 -0.21 -16.82
C GLY A 37 -1.84 -0.90 -18.13
N GLU A 38 -0.90 -1.54 -18.83
CA GLU A 38 -1.15 -2.15 -20.14
C GLU A 38 -2.06 -3.39 -20.08
N ARG A 39 -2.16 -4.07 -18.93
CA ARG A 39 -3.08 -5.20 -18.73
C ARG A 39 -3.93 -5.00 -17.50
N MET A 40 -5.22 -4.75 -17.71
CA MET A 40 -6.24 -4.78 -16.65
C MET A 40 -6.88 -6.16 -16.63
N GLU A 41 -6.52 -6.96 -15.63
CA GLU A 41 -7.18 -8.23 -15.32
C GLU A 41 -7.78 -8.15 -13.91
N SER A 42 -9.03 -8.57 -13.76
CA SER A 42 -9.66 -8.68 -12.44
C SER A 42 -9.29 -10.03 -11.83
N LEU A 43 -8.71 -10.00 -10.63
CA LEU A 43 -8.37 -11.21 -9.89
C LEU A 43 -9.32 -11.35 -8.72
N ALA A 44 -10.25 -12.29 -8.81
CA ALA A 44 -11.27 -12.51 -7.79
C ALA A 44 -10.65 -12.68 -6.39
N ARG A 45 -11.23 -12.02 -5.39
CA ARG A 45 -10.84 -12.07 -3.96
C ARG A 45 -9.52 -11.37 -3.63
N LYS A 46 -8.84 -10.75 -4.60
CA LYS A 46 -7.58 -10.03 -4.36
C LYS A 46 -7.73 -8.92 -3.33
N GLY A 47 -8.78 -8.11 -3.44
CA GLY A 47 -9.11 -7.04 -2.51
C GLY A 47 -9.29 -7.56 -1.09
N LYS A 48 -10.03 -8.66 -0.94
CA LYS A 48 -10.22 -9.32 0.36
C LYS A 48 -8.91 -9.81 0.98
N VAL A 49 -8.08 -10.50 0.19
CA VAL A 49 -6.79 -11.02 0.67
C VAL A 49 -5.86 -9.86 1.06
N ASN A 50 -5.75 -8.84 0.20
CA ASN A 50 -4.88 -7.69 0.45
C ASN A 50 -5.32 -6.88 1.68
N ASN A 51 -6.63 -6.69 1.88
CA ASN A 51 -7.15 -5.97 3.03
C ASN A 51 -6.83 -6.70 4.34
N ARG A 52 -7.12 -8.01 4.41
CA ARG A 52 -6.82 -8.84 5.59
C ARG A 52 -5.32 -8.97 5.84
N PHE A 53 -4.52 -9.14 4.79
CA PHE A 53 -3.07 -9.20 4.91
C PHE A 53 -2.48 -7.88 5.41
N ASN A 54 -2.97 -6.75 4.88
CA ASN A 54 -2.59 -5.42 5.33
C ASN A 54 -2.92 -5.22 6.81
N ALA A 55 -4.14 -5.58 7.24
CA ALA A 55 -4.56 -5.51 8.64
C ALA A 55 -3.59 -6.30 9.54
N PHE A 56 -3.33 -7.57 9.20
CA PHE A 56 -2.41 -8.43 9.98
C PHE A 56 -1.02 -7.81 10.14
N ILE A 57 -0.41 -7.31 9.07
CA ILE A 57 0.93 -6.70 9.14
C ILE A 57 0.90 -5.42 9.97
N MET A 58 -0.10 -4.56 9.77
CA MET A 58 -0.20 -3.29 10.50
C MET A 58 -0.39 -3.51 12.00
N GLU A 59 -1.22 -4.48 12.40
CA GLU A 59 -1.40 -4.88 13.80
C GLU A 59 -0.10 -5.39 14.42
N LYS A 60 0.68 -6.19 13.67
CA LYS A 60 2.00 -6.66 14.14
C LYS A 60 2.99 -5.50 14.33
N LEU A 61 2.99 -4.52 13.43
CA LEU A 61 3.82 -3.33 13.56
C LEU A 61 3.40 -2.48 14.78
N GLN A 62 2.10 -2.29 14.99
CA GLN A 62 1.57 -1.58 16.16
C GLN A 62 1.93 -2.29 17.47
N ALA A 63 1.82 -3.62 17.52
CA ALA A 63 2.23 -4.43 18.66
C ALA A 63 3.75 -4.33 18.95
N ALA A 64 4.56 -4.06 17.92
CA ALA A 64 5.99 -3.78 18.06
C ALA A 64 6.30 -2.31 18.42
N GLY A 65 5.28 -1.47 18.67
CA GLY A 65 5.43 -0.06 19.04
C GLY A 65 5.62 0.89 17.85
N ILE A 66 5.44 0.42 16.60
CA ILE A 66 5.58 1.25 15.41
C ILE A 66 4.22 1.93 15.13
N PRO A 67 4.17 3.27 15.09
CA PRO A 67 2.93 3.97 14.78
C PRO A 67 2.52 3.74 13.32
N THR A 68 1.25 3.38 13.12
CA THR A 68 0.66 3.19 11.79
C THR A 68 -0.65 3.95 11.67
N HIS A 69 -1.11 4.17 10.43
CA HIS A 69 -2.40 4.79 10.15
C HIS A 69 -3.58 3.83 10.33
N TYR A 70 -3.33 2.53 10.44
CA TYR A 70 -4.38 1.51 10.50
C TYR A 70 -5.11 1.56 11.84
N GLU A 71 -6.43 1.36 11.83
CA GLU A 71 -7.23 1.26 13.06
C GLU A 71 -7.94 -0.06 13.20
N ARG A 72 -8.76 -0.44 12.21
CA ARG A 72 -9.50 -1.70 12.24
C ARG A 72 -10.05 -2.07 10.86
N LEU A 73 -10.39 -3.33 10.71
CA LEU A 73 -11.22 -3.81 9.59
C LEU A 73 -12.65 -3.27 9.73
N LEU A 74 -13.24 -2.89 8.61
CA LEU A 74 -14.66 -2.56 8.50
C LEU A 74 -15.44 -3.69 7.83
N SER A 75 -14.84 -4.30 6.81
CA SER A 75 -15.40 -5.42 6.06
C SER A 75 -14.27 -6.29 5.49
N ASP A 76 -14.61 -7.28 4.65
CA ASP A 76 -13.62 -8.11 3.98
C ASP A 76 -12.70 -7.31 3.06
N THR A 77 -13.20 -6.24 2.43
CA THR A 77 -12.45 -5.42 1.46
C THR A 77 -12.16 -4.00 1.96
N GLU A 78 -12.65 -3.62 3.14
CA GLU A 78 -12.50 -2.26 3.66
C GLU A 78 -11.83 -2.22 5.04
N SER A 79 -11.01 -1.18 5.25
CA SER A 79 -10.37 -0.86 6.53
C SER A 79 -10.56 0.62 6.85
N VAL A 80 -10.69 0.93 8.15
CA VAL A 80 -10.66 2.29 8.68
C VAL A 80 -9.21 2.68 8.96
N VAL A 81 -8.83 3.88 8.55
CA VAL A 81 -7.50 4.44 8.77
C VAL A 81 -7.55 5.91 9.17
N LYS A 82 -6.49 6.38 9.83
CA LYS A 82 -6.23 7.79 10.10
C LYS A 82 -5.94 8.53 8.80
N LYS A 83 -6.52 9.73 8.65
CA LYS A 83 -6.10 10.67 7.60
C LYS A 83 -4.66 11.12 7.86
N LEU A 84 -3.80 11.04 6.85
CA LEU A 84 -2.40 11.47 6.93
C LEU A 84 -2.08 12.38 5.73
N ASP A 85 -1.22 13.37 5.95
CA ASP A 85 -0.55 14.08 4.85
C ASP A 85 0.62 13.23 4.34
N MET A 86 0.48 12.70 3.13
CA MET A 86 1.41 11.71 2.59
C MET A 86 2.64 12.38 1.98
N LEU A 87 3.82 11.99 2.46
CA LEU A 87 5.08 12.35 1.78
C LEU A 87 5.14 11.66 0.41
N PRO A 88 5.48 12.38 -0.68
CA PRO A 88 5.55 11.81 -2.04
C PRO A 88 6.85 11.01 -2.27
N VAL A 89 7.23 10.19 -1.29
CA VAL A 89 8.44 9.37 -1.30
C VAL A 89 8.06 7.93 -1.03
N GLU A 90 8.60 7.02 -1.83
CA GLU A 90 8.48 5.59 -1.59
C GLU A 90 9.78 5.04 -0.99
N CYS A 91 9.69 4.45 0.19
CA CYS A 91 10.79 3.82 0.88
C CYS A 91 10.80 2.32 0.58
N VAL A 92 11.88 1.82 -0.03
CA VAL A 92 12.06 0.41 -0.37
C VAL A 92 13.24 -0.16 0.39
N ILE A 93 13.01 -1.25 1.13
CA ILE A 93 14.06 -1.98 1.85
C ILE A 93 14.30 -3.31 1.13
N ARG A 94 15.57 -3.60 0.81
CA ARG A 94 15.99 -4.81 0.09
C ARG A 94 16.95 -5.63 0.94
N ASN A 95 16.50 -6.82 1.35
CA ASN A 95 17.35 -7.81 2.02
C ASN A 95 18.07 -8.73 1.03
N ILE A 96 17.50 -8.90 -0.18
CA ILE A 96 17.99 -9.78 -1.24
C ILE A 96 17.94 -9.02 -2.58
N ALA A 97 18.95 -9.22 -3.43
CA ALA A 97 18.97 -8.70 -4.79
C ALA A 97 17.91 -9.40 -5.67
N ALA A 98 16.84 -8.68 -6.03
CA ALA A 98 15.77 -9.15 -6.90
C ALA A 98 15.09 -8.00 -7.68
N GLY A 99 14.31 -8.39 -8.70
CA GLY A 99 13.51 -7.47 -9.54
C GLY A 99 14.34 -6.66 -10.53
N GLY A 100 13.77 -5.56 -11.05
CA GLY A 100 14.43 -4.68 -12.03
C GLY A 100 15.75 -4.06 -11.51
N TRP A 101 15.94 -4.01 -10.20
CA TRP A 101 17.17 -3.54 -9.57
C TRP A 101 18.36 -4.45 -9.83
N SER A 102 18.17 -5.78 -9.81
CA SER A 102 19.25 -6.72 -10.19
C SER A 102 19.67 -6.54 -11.65
N SER A 103 18.71 -6.26 -12.54
CA SER A 103 18.99 -6.01 -13.95
C SER A 103 19.73 -4.69 -14.17
N ALA A 104 19.34 -3.62 -13.49
CA ALA A 104 19.95 -2.29 -13.61
C ALA A 104 21.42 -2.26 -13.16
N TRP A 105 21.78 -3.06 -12.15
CA TRP A 105 23.13 -3.08 -11.57
C TRP A 105 23.95 -4.32 -11.99
N ALA A 106 23.45 -5.10 -12.95
CA ALA A 106 24.07 -6.34 -13.44
C ALA A 106 24.44 -7.34 -12.33
N TRP A 107 23.66 -7.37 -11.25
CA TRP A 107 23.92 -8.29 -10.14
C TRP A 107 23.28 -9.65 -10.38
N LYS A 108 23.97 -10.70 -9.91
CA LYS A 108 23.36 -12.02 -9.81
C LYS A 108 22.11 -11.93 -8.94
N ARG A 109 21.00 -12.51 -9.40
CA ARG A 109 19.78 -12.63 -8.59
C ARG A 109 20.07 -13.47 -7.35
N ALA A 110 19.33 -13.19 -6.28
CA ALA A 110 19.43 -13.89 -5.00
C ALA A 110 20.73 -13.69 -4.20
N VAL A 111 21.50 -12.64 -4.49
CA VAL A 111 22.60 -12.20 -3.61
C VAL A 111 22.02 -11.58 -2.34
N SER A 112 22.42 -12.10 -1.17
CA SER A 112 22.05 -11.56 0.14
C SER A 112 22.97 -10.44 0.58
N TRP A 113 22.43 -9.38 1.16
CA TRP A 113 23.23 -8.27 1.71
C TRP A 113 23.63 -8.52 3.16
N ARG A 114 24.86 -8.13 3.55
CA ARG A 114 25.27 -8.11 4.96
C ARG A 114 24.46 -7.11 5.81
N ARG A 115 23.94 -6.05 5.19
CA ARG A 115 23.01 -5.08 5.79
C ARG A 115 21.90 -4.78 4.77
N PRO A 116 20.64 -4.60 5.20
CA PRO A 116 19.55 -4.24 4.28
C PRO A 116 19.90 -2.97 3.51
N LEU A 117 19.66 -3.00 2.20
CA LEU A 117 19.85 -1.81 1.38
C LEU A 117 18.55 -1.01 1.33
N SER A 118 18.60 0.24 1.76
CA SER A 118 17.48 1.19 1.72
C SER A 118 17.60 2.10 0.51
N SER A 119 16.54 2.23 -0.27
CA SER A 119 16.46 3.18 -1.38
C SER A 119 15.16 3.97 -1.32
N CYS A 120 15.21 5.27 -1.61
CA CYS A 120 14.03 6.10 -1.78
C CYS A 120 13.82 6.43 -3.25
N SER A 121 12.60 6.31 -3.75
CA SER A 121 12.20 6.81 -5.07
C SER A 121 11.15 7.90 -4.90
N SER A 122 11.28 9.00 -5.66
CA SER A 122 10.24 10.01 -5.73
C SER A 122 9.01 9.44 -6.44
N ARG A 123 7.81 9.68 -5.90
CA ARG A 123 6.57 9.44 -6.63
C ARG A 123 6.24 10.70 -7.42
N THR A 124 6.33 10.60 -8.75
CA THR A 124 5.97 11.69 -9.68
C THR A 124 4.46 11.82 -9.90
N MET A 125 3.66 10.83 -9.47
CA MET A 125 2.19 10.95 -9.42
C MET A 125 1.72 11.36 -8.02
N PRO A 126 0.73 12.26 -7.89
CA PRO A 126 0.25 12.71 -6.60
C PRO A 126 -0.47 11.55 -5.90
N CYS A 127 0.19 10.92 -4.93
CA CYS A 127 -0.49 10.30 -3.79
C CYS A 127 -0.79 11.37 -2.73
N THR A 128 -1.27 12.54 -3.12
CA THR A 128 -1.66 13.58 -2.16
C THR A 128 -3.01 13.21 -1.57
N ILE A 129 -2.97 12.60 -0.38
CA ILE A 129 -4.06 12.73 0.58
C ILE A 129 -3.96 14.17 1.10
N ARG A 130 -4.63 15.12 0.44
CA ARG A 130 -4.95 16.42 1.05
C ARG A 130 -6.33 16.34 1.68
#